data_AF-A0ABD5ELM2-F1
#
_entry.id   AF-A0ABD5ELM2-F1
#
_cell.length_a   1.000
_cell.length_b   1.000
_cell.length_c   1.000
_cell.angle_alpha   90.00
_cell.angle_beta   90.00
_cell.angle_gamma   90.00
#
_symmetry.space_group_name_H-M   'P 1'
#
loop_
_entity.id
_entity.type
_entity.pdbx_description
1 polymer ?
#
loop_
_entity_poly.entity_id
_entity_poly.type
_entity_poly.pdbx_seq_one_letter_code
_entity_poly.pdbx_strand_id
1 'polypeptide(L)' 'MSTAHAQSDPRATLRGGLPDRYLTPDDIAEIFEVPKETVYQWRRKRMGPPGFRIGKYIRYDPADVLAHVAARKSTD' A
#
# COMPACT_ATOMS: atom_id res chain seq x y z
N MET A 1 9.13 1.12 -26.28
CA MET A 1 8.11 0.87 -25.25
C MET A 1 8.38 1.88 -24.14
N SER A 2 7.57 2.92 -24.06
CA SER A 2 7.83 4.12 -23.25
C SER A 2 7.32 3.95 -21.82
N THR A 3 8.21 3.93 -20.83
CA THR A 3 7.87 4.20 -19.43
C THR A 3 8.14 5.67 -19.15
N ALA A 4 7.20 6.53 -19.56
CA ALA A 4 7.31 7.95 -19.36
C ALA A 4 6.43 8.39 -18.16
N HIS A 5 7.04 9.20 -17.30
CA HIS A 5 6.46 10.15 -16.33
C HIS A 5 6.08 9.66 -14.93
N ALA A 6 7.00 9.90 -13.99
CA ALA A 6 6.65 10.34 -12.64
C ALA A 6 7.58 11.48 -12.20
N GLN A 7 7.74 12.51 -13.05
CA GLN A 7 8.29 13.79 -12.61
C GLN A 7 7.12 14.65 -12.12
N SER A 8 7.00 14.75 -10.80
CA SER A 8 6.31 15.80 -10.02
C SER A 8 5.00 16.33 -10.60
N ASP A 9 3.91 15.63 -10.33
CA ASP A 9 2.56 16.13 -10.57
C ASP A 9 2.28 17.33 -9.63
N PRO A 10 1.94 18.53 -10.13
CA PRO A 10 1.60 19.69 -9.28
C PRO A 10 0.38 19.43 -8.39
N ARG A 11 -0.40 18.38 -8.68
CA ARG A 11 -1.45 17.89 -7.77
C ARG A 11 -0.88 17.30 -6.49
N ALA A 12 0.34 16.77 -6.47
CA ALA A 12 0.98 16.23 -5.27
C ALA A 12 1.20 17.33 -4.22
N THR A 13 1.54 18.55 -4.65
CA THR A 13 1.67 19.73 -3.79
C THR A 13 0.32 20.14 -3.18
N LEU A 14 -0.77 20.06 -3.96
CA LEU A 14 -2.14 20.31 -3.47
C LEU A 14 -2.69 19.19 -2.57
N ARG A 15 -2.24 17.95 -2.80
CA ARG A 15 -2.65 16.76 -2.02
C ARG A 15 -1.91 16.62 -0.69
N GLY A 16 -1.02 17.55 -0.32
CA GLY A 16 -0.42 17.59 1.01
C GLY A 16 0.33 16.32 1.41
N GLY A 17 0.93 15.62 0.44
CA GLY A 17 1.65 14.36 0.68
C GLY A 17 0.80 13.09 0.61
N LEU A 18 -0.48 13.16 0.21
CA LEU A 18 -1.28 11.97 -0.07
C LEU A 18 -0.87 11.31 -1.42
N PRO A 19 -0.92 9.98 -1.52
CA PRO A 19 -0.62 9.26 -2.75
C PRO A 19 -1.66 9.55 -3.84
N ASP A 20 -1.27 9.28 -5.09
CA ASP A 20 -2.20 9.45 -6.22
C ASP A 20 -3.38 8.47 -6.13
N ARG A 21 -3.10 7.24 -5.67
CA ARG A 21 -4.08 6.18 -5.44
C ARG A 21 -3.73 5.36 -4.18
N TYR A 22 -4.74 5.11 -3.36
CA TYR A 22 -4.66 4.12 -2.27
C TYR A 22 -4.97 2.71 -2.77
N LEU A 23 -4.21 1.74 -2.26
CA LEU A 23 -4.35 0.33 -2.56
C LEU A 23 -5.51 -0.29 -1.78
N THR A 24 -6.15 -1.29 -2.37
CA THR A 24 -7.21 -2.09 -1.76
C THR A 24 -6.62 -3.41 -1.23
N PRO A 25 -7.37 -4.19 -0.42
CA PRO A 25 -6.94 -5.52 -0.02
C PRO A 25 -6.69 -6.47 -1.21
N ASP A 26 -7.34 -6.20 -2.34
CA ASP A 26 -7.16 -6.95 -3.59
C ASP A 26 -5.81 -6.64 -4.23
N ASP A 27 -5.47 -5.35 -4.34
CA ASP A 27 -4.16 -4.91 -4.83
C ASP A 27 -3.03 -5.50 -3.96
N ILE A 28 -3.20 -5.56 -2.62
CA ILE A 28 -2.21 -6.19 -1.73
C ILE A 28 -2.09 -7.70 -1.99
N ALA A 29 -3.21 -8.39 -2.22
CA ALA A 29 -3.22 -9.81 -2.52
C ALA A 29 -2.46 -10.10 -3.82
N GLU A 30 -2.68 -9.27 -4.85
CA GLU A 30 -1.97 -9.34 -6.13
C GLU A 30 -0.46 -9.05 -5.96
N ILE A 31 -0.11 -7.96 -5.27
CA ILE A 31 1.29 -7.53 -5.08
C ILE A 31 2.14 -8.59 -4.38
N PHE A 32 1.60 -9.24 -3.36
CA PHE A 32 2.32 -10.25 -2.58
C PHE A 32 2.09 -11.68 -3.11
N GLU A 33 1.31 -11.84 -4.18
CA GLU A 33 0.92 -13.13 -4.75
C GLU A 33 0.32 -14.09 -3.69
N VAL A 34 -0.51 -13.54 -2.79
CA VAL A 34 -1.17 -14.28 -1.71
C VAL A 34 -2.69 -14.26 -1.87
N PRO A 35 -3.41 -15.25 -1.33
CA PRO A 35 -4.87 -15.17 -1.24
C PRO A 35 -5.33 -13.93 -0.46
N LYS A 36 -6.43 -13.31 -0.90
CA LYS A 36 -7.05 -12.15 -0.22
C LYS A 36 -7.38 -12.43 1.24
N GLU A 37 -7.75 -13.66 1.57
CA GLU A 37 -7.99 -14.11 2.94
C GLU A 37 -6.74 -13.94 3.81
N THR A 38 -5.55 -14.22 3.27
CA THR A 38 -4.26 -14.01 3.95
C THR A 38 -4.07 -12.54 4.32
N VAL A 39 -4.43 -11.62 3.41
CA VAL A 39 -4.38 -10.17 3.69
C VAL A 39 -5.30 -9.80 4.87
N TYR A 40 -6.51 -10.37 4.93
CA TYR A 40 -7.40 -10.18 6.09
C TYR A 40 -6.83 -10.80 7.38
N GLN A 41 -6.19 -11.97 7.30
CA GLN A 41 -5.53 -12.60 8.43
C GLN A 41 -4.36 -11.75 8.95
N TRP A 42 -3.54 -11.18 8.06
CA TRP A 42 -2.45 -10.26 8.43
C TRP A 42 -2.98 -9.06 9.20
N ARG A 43 -4.10 -8.48 8.77
CA ARG A 43 -4.74 -7.38 9.50
C ARG A 43 -5.22 -7.80 10.89
N ARG A 44 -5.83 -8.98 11.01
CA ARG A 44 -6.28 -9.52 12.31
C ARG A 44 -5.10 -9.76 13.26
N LYS A 45 -3.98 -10.27 12.73
CA LYS A 45 -2.77 -10.60 13.49
C LYS A 45 -1.77 -9.45 13.60
N ARG A 46 -2.03 -8.30 12.97
CA ARG A 46 -1.12 -7.14 12.86
C ARG A 46 0.27 -7.51 12.30
N MET A 47 0.33 -8.44 11.34
CA MET A 47 1.58 -8.98 10.77
C MET A 47 1.90 -8.50 9.35
N GLY A 48 1.10 -7.60 8.79
CA GLY A 48 1.27 -7.12 7.41
C GLY A 48 1.39 -5.60 7.33
N PRO A 49 1.39 -5.04 6.10
CA PRO A 49 1.48 -3.60 5.90
C PRO A 49 0.30 -2.88 6.60
N PRO A 50 0.53 -1.68 7.14
CA PRO A 50 -0.51 -0.97 7.86
C PRO A 50 -1.59 -0.49 6.89
N GLY A 51 -2.84 -0.83 7.20
CA GLY A 51 -4.02 -0.40 6.46
C GLY A 51 -4.95 0.39 7.36
N PHE A 52 -5.53 1.45 6.83
CA PHE A 52 -6.47 2.30 7.54
C PHE A 52 -7.90 2.08 7.02
N ARG A 53 -8.89 2.38 7.86
CA ARG A 53 -10.30 2.15 7.55
C ARG A 53 -10.94 3.44 7.04
N ILE A 54 -11.64 3.34 5.91
CA ILE A 54 -12.50 4.39 5.36
C ILE A 54 -13.91 3.81 5.26
N GLY A 55 -14.75 4.08 6.26
CA GLY A 55 -16.07 3.46 6.40
C GLY A 55 -15.97 1.92 6.49
N LYS A 56 -16.63 1.20 5.58
CA LYS A 56 -16.54 -0.27 5.50
C LYS A 56 -15.30 -0.77 4.75
N TYR A 57 -14.60 0.11 4.05
CA TYR A 57 -13.47 -0.25 3.20
C TYR A 57 -12.14 -0.11 3.96
N ILE A 58 -11.19 -0.96 3.62
CA ILE A 58 -9.81 -0.85 4.09
C ILE A 58 -8.97 -0.37 2.91
N ARG A 59 -8.07 0.55 3.18
CA ARG A 59 -7.12 1.09 2.21
C ARG A 59 -5.71 1.02 2.77
N TYR A 60 -4.75 0.88 1.87
CA TYR A 60 -3.33 0.87 2.19
C TYR A 60 -2.66 2.01 1.42
N ASP A 61 -1.79 2.72 2.11
CA ASP A 61 -0.92 3.68 1.50
C ASP A 61 0.26 2.94 0.84
N PRO A 62 0.58 3.20 -0.44
CA PRO A 62 1.67 2.51 -1.12
C PRO A 62 3.04 2.80 -0.47
N ALA A 63 3.27 3.98 0.11
CA ALA A 63 4.52 4.29 0.81
C ALA A 63 4.62 3.49 2.12
N ASP A 64 3.52 3.32 2.85
CA ASP A 64 3.48 2.46 4.04
C ASP A 64 3.75 0.99 3.71
N VAL A 65 3.20 0.49 2.59
CA VAL A 65 3.44 -0.88 2.13
C VAL A 65 4.93 -1.07 1.81
N LEU A 66 5.54 -0.12 1.11
CA LEU A 66 6.98 -0.14 0.82
C LEU A 66 7.81 -0.09 2.11
N ALA A 67 7.48 0.81 3.04
CA ALA A 67 8.16 0.92 4.33
C ALA A 67 8.07 -0.37 5.15
N HIS A 68 6.91 -1.04 5.13
CA HIS A 68 6.74 -2.33 5.78
C HIS A 68 7.66 -3.41 5.20
N VAL A 69 7.74 -3.51 3.87
CA VAL A 69 8.63 -4.47 3.20
C VAL A 69 10.09 -4.16 3.51
N ALA A 70 10.49 -2.88 3.47
CA ALA A 70 11.84 -2.46 3.81
C ALA A 70 12.19 -2.84 5.26
N ALA A 71 11.32 -2.55 6.23
CA ALA A 71 11.53 -2.91 7.63
C ALA A 71 11.70 -4.43 7.83
N ARG A 72 10.94 -5.25 7.09
CA ARG A 72 11.10 -6.72 7.13
C ARG A 72 12.39 -7.22 6.50
N LYS A 73 12.87 -6.57 5.43
CA LYS A 73 14.14 -6.92 4.78
C LYS A 73 15.37 -6.53 5.63
N SER A 74 15.26 -5.48 6.45
CA SER A 74 16.35 -5.04 7.32
C SER A 74 16.42 -5.77 8.68
N THR A 75 15.48 -6.68 8.94
CA THR A 75 15.47 -7.52 10.16
C THR A 75 16.11 -8.90 9.90
N ASP A 76 16.71 -9.10 8.73
CA ASP A 76 17.59 -10.23 8.38
C ASP A 76 19.06 -9.83 8.61
#